data_AF-A0A7S3S6F9-F1
#
_entry.id   AF-A0A7S3S6F9-F1
#
_cell.length_a   1.000
_cell.length_b   1.000
_cell.length_c   1.000
_cell.angle_alpha   90.00
_cell.angle_beta   90.00
_cell.angle_gamma   90.00
#
_symmetry.space_group_name_H-M   'P 1'
#
loop_
_entity.id
_entity.type
_entity.pdbx_description
1 polymer ?
#
loop_
_entity_poly.entity_id
_entity_poly.type
_entity_poly.pdbx_seq_one_letter_code
_entity_poly.pdbx_strand_id
1 'polypeptide(L)'
;VFTPEYDGRDLNRFHGYRVINRPRSVVHFLRTPQYQAIKEEYIFIAETDHIILQPIPNHASKGSPMAYVFGYMGPNPAHASFLQRVWPAGGASGYKRVQSIGPSPVLIHKTDLEIIAQPWNDIAVALKTDPQADSVLGWVIEMWGYSVAAASIGLRHQEYRDFQVEPGALSTKSQLEGFPLRYWIFHYTYQFEYMLDGTPCQPWTIGEFSLDKRHFSDVYPPYPLPQPPEGANKAAFYLLNTFNNAMAAIGDKWPRRQPPMGSSDAPMQS
;
A
#
# COMPACT_ATOMS: atom_id res chain seq x y z
N VAL A 1 -11.79 -3.17 16.79
CA VAL A 1 -11.81 -4.65 16.78
C VAL A 1 -10.77 -5.08 15.78
N PHE A 2 -9.78 -5.86 16.18
CA PHE A 2 -8.80 -6.40 15.23
C PHE A 2 -9.44 -7.56 14.47
N THR A 3 -9.27 -7.59 13.14
CA THR A 3 -9.70 -8.72 12.32
C THR A 3 -8.91 -9.96 12.72
N PRO A 4 -9.56 -11.09 13.02
CA PRO A 4 -8.84 -12.35 13.20
C PRO A 4 -8.11 -12.72 11.92
N GLU A 5 -6.81 -12.92 12.02
CA GLU A 5 -6.00 -13.47 10.92
C GLU A 5 -6.54 -14.83 10.48
N TYR A 6 -6.23 -15.20 9.24
CA TYR A 6 -6.43 -16.57 8.76
C TYR A 6 -5.71 -17.60 9.66
N ASP A 7 -6.32 -18.76 9.86
CA ASP A 7 -5.73 -19.81 10.72
C ASP A 7 -4.48 -20.45 10.07
N GLY A 8 -3.76 -21.30 10.80
CA GLY A 8 -2.54 -21.94 10.29
C GLY A 8 -2.76 -22.81 9.03
N ARG A 9 -3.96 -23.35 8.82
CA ARG A 9 -4.29 -24.13 7.61
C ARG A 9 -4.48 -23.19 6.42
N ASP A 10 -5.15 -22.07 6.63
CA ASP A 10 -5.32 -21.04 5.60
C ASP A 10 -3.98 -20.37 5.23
N LEU A 11 -3.08 -20.13 6.19
CA LEU A 11 -1.73 -19.60 5.89
C LEU A 11 -0.92 -20.53 4.98
N ASN A 12 -1.01 -21.84 5.18
CA ASN A 12 -0.38 -22.83 4.31
C ASN A 12 -1.02 -22.81 2.91
N ARG A 13 -2.34 -22.75 2.83
CA ARG A 13 -3.10 -22.64 1.58
C ARG A 13 -2.72 -21.39 0.77
N PHE A 14 -2.30 -20.32 1.44
CA PHE A 14 -1.87 -19.08 0.80
C PHE A 14 -0.35 -18.95 0.68
N HIS A 15 0.42 -20.00 0.94
CA HIS A 15 1.89 -19.99 0.86
C HIS A 15 2.52 -18.83 1.66
N GLY A 16 1.97 -18.50 2.83
CA GLY A 16 2.44 -17.40 3.68
C GLY A 16 2.10 -15.99 3.18
N TYR A 17 1.27 -15.84 2.15
CA TYR A 17 0.86 -14.54 1.61
C TYR A 17 -0.09 -13.80 2.55
N ARG A 18 0.46 -12.90 3.38
CA ARG A 18 -0.29 -12.16 4.41
C ARG A 18 -1.22 -11.07 3.87
N VAL A 19 -0.97 -10.55 2.66
CA VAL A 19 -1.75 -9.44 2.09
C VAL A 19 -3.22 -9.82 1.88
N ILE A 20 -3.52 -11.11 1.73
CA ILE A 20 -4.90 -11.65 1.68
C ILE A 20 -5.76 -11.29 2.90
N ASN A 21 -5.16 -10.91 4.02
CA ASN A 21 -5.88 -10.42 5.20
C ASN A 21 -6.56 -9.06 4.98
N ARG A 22 -6.14 -8.27 3.98
CA ARG A 22 -6.72 -6.95 3.68
C ARG A 22 -8.21 -7.02 3.31
N PRO A 23 -8.64 -7.73 2.26
CA PRO A 23 -10.05 -7.84 1.95
C PRO A 23 -10.86 -8.46 3.10
N ARG A 24 -10.31 -9.48 3.78
CA ARG A 24 -10.93 -10.08 4.97
C ARG A 24 -11.18 -9.04 6.07
N SER A 25 -10.21 -8.15 6.29
CA SER A 25 -10.34 -7.08 7.27
C SER A 25 -11.42 -6.09 6.92
N VAL A 26 -11.57 -5.75 5.64
CA VAL A 26 -12.67 -4.91 5.17
C VAL A 26 -14.01 -5.61 5.41
N VAL A 27 -14.16 -6.88 5.02
CA VAL A 27 -15.39 -7.66 5.27
C VAL A 27 -15.75 -7.69 6.76
N HIS A 28 -14.77 -7.90 7.64
CA HIS A 28 -15.01 -7.90 9.08
C HIS A 28 -15.39 -6.51 9.59
N PHE A 29 -14.67 -5.47 9.18
CA PHE A 29 -14.92 -4.08 9.56
C PHE A 29 -16.35 -3.65 9.23
N LEU A 30 -16.86 -3.98 8.04
CA LEU A 30 -18.23 -3.65 7.61
C LEU A 30 -19.32 -4.25 8.50
N ARG A 31 -19.01 -5.32 9.25
CA ARG A 31 -19.94 -5.99 10.18
C ARG A 31 -19.88 -5.41 11.60
N THR A 32 -19.00 -4.45 11.85
CA THR A 32 -18.80 -3.91 13.19
C THR A 32 -19.76 -2.76 13.50
N PRO A 33 -20.16 -2.55 14.77
CA PRO A 33 -20.91 -1.37 15.18
C PRO A 33 -20.20 -0.04 14.85
N GLN A 34 -18.86 -0.05 14.85
CA GLN A 34 -18.05 1.12 14.50
C GLN A 34 -18.32 1.57 13.07
N TYR A 35 -18.38 0.65 12.11
CA TYR A 35 -18.71 0.97 10.73
C TYR A 35 -20.16 1.49 10.58
N GLN A 36 -21.11 0.89 11.31
CA GLN A 36 -22.50 1.32 11.29
C GLN A 36 -22.68 2.75 11.83
N ALA A 37 -21.78 3.20 12.71
CA ALA A 37 -21.78 4.56 13.26
C ALA A 37 -21.17 5.62 12.33
N ILE A 38 -20.47 5.24 11.25
CA ILE A 38 -19.87 6.17 10.28
C ILE A 38 -20.98 6.84 9.46
N LYS A 39 -21.04 8.18 9.54
CA LYS A 39 -22.04 9.02 8.86
C LYS A 39 -21.57 9.47 7.48
N GLU A 40 -20.26 9.45 7.24
CA GLU A 40 -19.64 9.82 5.99
C GLU A 40 -20.02 8.83 4.88
N GLU A 41 -20.38 9.37 3.72
CA GLU A 41 -20.78 8.57 2.55
C GLU A 41 -19.60 7.95 1.81
N TYR A 42 -18.38 8.39 2.10
CA TYR A 42 -17.16 7.97 1.43
C TYR A 42 -16.15 7.42 2.42
N ILE A 43 -15.56 6.28 2.05
CA ILE A 43 -14.54 5.59 2.83
C ILE A 43 -13.22 5.71 2.08
N PHE A 44 -12.19 6.17 2.78
CA PHE A 44 -10.82 6.16 2.29
C PHE A 44 -10.13 4.88 2.76
N ILE A 45 -9.69 4.05 1.82
CA ILE A 45 -8.90 2.85 2.10
C ILE A 45 -7.45 3.18 1.78
N ALA A 46 -6.58 2.99 2.76
CA ALA A 46 -5.16 3.31 2.70
C ALA A 46 -4.31 2.17 3.27
N GLU A 47 -3.04 2.16 2.91
CA GLU A 47 -2.03 1.32 3.52
C GLU A 47 -1.38 2.00 4.72
N THR A 48 -0.86 1.20 5.65
CA THR A 48 -0.21 1.70 6.87
C THR A 48 1.07 2.48 6.58
N ASP A 49 1.61 2.35 5.37
CA ASP A 49 2.77 3.08 4.88
C ASP A 49 2.44 4.25 3.95
N HIS A 50 1.26 4.83 4.15
CA HIS A 50 0.88 6.12 3.58
C HIS A 50 1.11 7.26 4.58
N ILE A 51 1.76 8.32 4.10
CA ILE A 51 1.79 9.63 4.75
C ILE A 51 0.91 10.57 3.93
N ILE A 52 -0.09 11.16 4.57
CA ILE A 52 -0.95 12.18 3.96
C ILE A 52 -0.17 13.49 3.91
N LEU A 53 0.16 13.95 2.71
CA LEU A 53 0.93 15.17 2.47
C LEU A 53 0.05 16.42 2.47
N GLN A 54 -1.18 16.29 2.00
CA GLN A 54 -2.15 17.37 1.86
C GLN A 54 -3.58 16.85 2.08
N PRO A 55 -4.56 17.74 2.38
CA PRO A 55 -5.97 17.35 2.41
C PRO A 55 -6.37 16.67 1.09
N ILE A 56 -6.93 15.46 1.19
CA ILE A 56 -7.38 14.69 0.03
C ILE A 56 -8.74 15.24 -0.42
N PRO A 57 -8.87 15.79 -1.64
CA PRO A 57 -10.15 16.20 -2.17
C PRO A 57 -11.01 14.96 -2.45
N ASN A 58 -12.30 15.05 -2.14
CA ASN A 58 -13.23 14.00 -2.52
C ASN A 58 -13.71 14.22 -3.97
N HIS A 59 -13.08 13.54 -4.92
CA HIS A 59 -13.56 13.47 -6.29
C HIS A 59 -14.38 12.21 -6.59
N ALA A 60 -14.54 11.31 -5.61
CA ALA A 60 -15.29 10.09 -5.80
C ALA A 60 -16.81 10.37 -5.91
N SER A 61 -17.49 9.51 -6.64
CA SER A 61 -18.96 9.45 -6.65
C SER A 61 -19.41 7.99 -6.62
N LYS A 62 -20.68 7.75 -6.28
CA LYS A 62 -21.26 6.40 -6.35
C LYS A 62 -21.14 5.84 -7.77
N GLY A 63 -20.60 4.64 -7.92
CA GLY A 63 -20.25 4.00 -9.19
C GLY A 63 -18.89 4.42 -9.77
N SER A 64 -18.28 5.49 -9.25
CA SER A 64 -17.04 6.05 -9.78
C SER A 64 -16.05 6.50 -8.68
N PRO A 65 -15.35 5.55 -8.05
CA PRO A 65 -14.39 5.84 -6.98
C PRO A 65 -13.15 6.59 -7.50
N MET A 66 -12.46 7.33 -6.63
CA MET A 66 -11.17 7.96 -6.95
C MET A 66 -10.03 7.02 -6.54
N ALA A 67 -9.11 6.72 -7.46
CA ALA A 67 -8.03 5.76 -7.20
C ALA A 67 -6.71 6.10 -7.89
N TYR A 68 -5.63 5.52 -7.37
CA TYR A 68 -4.31 5.55 -7.99
C TYR A 68 -4.19 4.47 -9.08
N VAL A 69 -3.35 4.76 -10.07
CA VAL A 69 -3.09 3.85 -11.20
C VAL A 69 -1.77 3.12 -11.00
N PHE A 70 -1.85 1.80 -10.95
CA PHE A 70 -0.70 0.91 -10.88
C PHE A 70 -0.30 0.48 -12.30
N GLY A 71 0.69 1.17 -12.88
CA GLY A 71 1.07 0.97 -14.30
C GLY A 71 1.57 -0.44 -14.66
N TYR A 72 1.92 -1.26 -13.68
CA TYR A 72 2.29 -2.67 -13.87
C TYR A 72 1.08 -3.62 -13.88
N MET A 73 -0.13 -3.13 -13.57
CA MET A 73 -1.39 -3.84 -13.73
C MET A 73 -2.07 -3.43 -15.02
N GLY A 74 -3.04 -4.22 -15.48
CA GLY A 74 -3.93 -3.84 -16.56
C GLY A 74 -4.31 -5.00 -17.49
N PRO A 75 -5.21 -4.74 -18.46
CA PRO A 75 -5.72 -5.77 -19.35
C PRO A 75 -4.62 -6.51 -20.10
N ASN A 76 -4.51 -7.82 -19.86
CA ASN A 76 -3.61 -8.71 -20.58
C ASN A 76 -4.38 -9.97 -21.01
N PRO A 77 -4.38 -10.34 -22.31
CA PRO A 77 -5.01 -11.58 -22.78
C PRO A 77 -4.53 -12.83 -22.05
N ALA A 78 -3.29 -12.85 -21.56
CA ALA A 78 -2.75 -13.95 -20.76
C ALA A 78 -3.51 -14.18 -19.44
N HIS A 79 -4.25 -13.16 -18.95
CA HIS A 79 -5.03 -13.25 -17.72
C HIS A 79 -6.46 -13.75 -17.95
N ALA A 80 -6.93 -13.81 -19.21
CA ALA A 80 -8.33 -14.04 -19.53
C ALA A 80 -8.85 -15.38 -18.98
N SER A 81 -8.07 -16.45 -19.04
CA SER A 81 -8.49 -17.79 -18.65
C SER A 81 -8.79 -17.90 -17.15
N PHE A 82 -7.92 -17.40 -16.28
CA PHE A 82 -8.14 -17.46 -14.83
C PHE A 82 -9.10 -16.38 -14.35
N LEU A 83 -9.13 -15.20 -14.99
CA LEU A 83 -10.12 -14.17 -14.68
C LEU A 83 -11.54 -14.63 -15.04
N GLN A 84 -11.73 -15.38 -16.12
CA GLN A 84 -13.02 -15.97 -16.46
C GLN A 84 -13.48 -17.02 -15.43
N ARG A 85 -12.56 -17.75 -14.77
CA ARG A 85 -12.93 -18.71 -13.72
C ARG A 85 -13.50 -18.02 -12.48
N VAL A 86 -12.91 -16.90 -12.07
CA VAL A 86 -13.36 -16.14 -10.89
C VAL A 86 -14.48 -15.15 -11.20
N TRP A 87 -14.68 -14.78 -12.48
CA TRP A 87 -15.79 -13.96 -12.95
C TRP A 87 -16.38 -14.48 -14.28
N PRO A 88 -17.16 -15.58 -14.25
CA PRO A 88 -17.72 -16.20 -15.46
C PRO A 88 -18.65 -15.29 -16.26
N ALA A 89 -19.47 -14.50 -15.57
CA ALA A 89 -20.35 -13.50 -16.20
C ALA A 89 -19.57 -12.46 -17.01
N GLY A 90 -18.27 -12.30 -16.74
CA GLY A 90 -17.42 -11.40 -17.48
C GLY A 90 -17.09 -11.88 -18.90
N GLY A 91 -17.20 -13.19 -19.16
CA GLY A 91 -16.85 -13.84 -20.41
C GLY A 91 -15.36 -13.75 -20.76
N ALA A 92 -14.99 -14.24 -21.95
CA ALA A 92 -13.60 -14.24 -22.42
C ALA A 92 -12.99 -12.83 -22.59
N SER A 93 -13.82 -11.79 -22.68
CA SER A 93 -13.39 -10.39 -22.76
C SER A 93 -13.46 -9.64 -21.42
N GLY A 94 -13.81 -10.30 -20.32
CA GLY A 94 -13.94 -9.66 -19.00
C GLY A 94 -12.68 -8.97 -18.53
N TYR A 95 -11.51 -9.55 -18.83
CA TYR A 95 -10.20 -8.97 -18.51
C TYR A 95 -9.99 -7.55 -19.06
N LYS A 96 -10.67 -7.17 -20.15
CA LYS A 96 -10.58 -5.82 -20.74
C LYS A 96 -11.25 -4.74 -19.89
N ARG A 97 -12.15 -5.13 -18.97
CA ARG A 97 -12.85 -4.21 -18.07
C ARG A 97 -12.13 -3.99 -16.75
N VAL A 98 -11.14 -4.81 -16.43
CA VAL A 98 -10.35 -4.72 -15.20
C VAL A 98 -9.36 -3.56 -15.33
N GLN A 99 -9.53 -2.52 -14.51
CA GLN A 99 -8.65 -1.35 -14.51
C GLN A 99 -7.30 -1.68 -13.83
N SER A 100 -6.28 -0.89 -14.14
CA SER A 100 -4.94 -0.95 -13.55
C SER A 100 -4.91 -0.35 -12.14
N ILE A 101 -5.79 -0.81 -11.25
CA ILE A 101 -6.09 -0.19 -9.96
C ILE A 101 -6.02 -1.24 -8.85
N GLY A 102 -5.79 -0.80 -7.61
CA GLY A 102 -5.86 -1.61 -6.40
C GLY A 102 -6.76 -0.97 -5.35
N PRO A 103 -6.91 -1.61 -4.18
CA PRO A 103 -7.78 -1.16 -3.10
C PRO A 103 -7.17 -0.03 -2.26
N SER A 104 -5.96 0.45 -2.58
CA SER A 104 -5.25 1.46 -1.81
C SER A 104 -4.30 2.23 -2.73
N PRO A 105 -4.27 3.57 -2.68
CA PRO A 105 -5.29 4.43 -2.09
C PRO A 105 -6.56 4.42 -2.96
N VAL A 106 -7.71 4.25 -2.33
CA VAL A 106 -9.02 4.47 -2.99
C VAL A 106 -9.96 5.22 -2.07
N LEU A 107 -10.68 6.18 -2.64
CA LEU A 107 -11.82 6.83 -2.00
C LEU A 107 -13.08 6.33 -2.71
N ILE A 108 -13.95 5.63 -1.97
CA ILE A 108 -15.08 4.87 -2.51
C ILE A 108 -16.35 5.18 -1.75
N HIS A 109 -17.48 5.24 -2.47
CA HIS A 109 -18.79 5.40 -1.84
C HIS A 109 -19.11 4.18 -0.97
N LYS A 110 -19.69 4.41 0.21
CA LYS A 110 -19.96 3.42 1.24
C LYS A 110 -20.72 2.20 0.69
N THR A 111 -21.79 2.44 -0.07
CA THR A 111 -22.59 1.36 -0.68
C THR A 111 -21.82 0.52 -1.69
N ASP A 112 -20.90 1.13 -2.44
CA ASP A 112 -20.12 0.39 -3.44
C ASP A 112 -19.12 -0.52 -2.75
N LEU A 113 -18.50 -0.04 -1.67
CA LEU A 113 -17.63 -0.85 -0.81
C LEU A 113 -18.39 -2.02 -0.18
N GLU A 114 -19.60 -1.79 0.33
CA GLU A 114 -20.47 -2.85 0.88
C GLU A 114 -20.75 -3.96 -0.14
N ILE A 115 -21.01 -3.59 -1.39
CA ILE A 115 -21.29 -4.55 -2.47
C ILE A 115 -20.03 -5.34 -2.84
N ILE A 116 -18.87 -4.69 -2.95
CA ILE A 116 -17.66 -5.35 -3.47
C ILE A 116 -16.82 -6.04 -2.40
N ALA A 117 -16.97 -5.74 -1.11
CA ALA A 117 -16.05 -6.24 -0.09
C ALA A 117 -16.01 -7.77 0.00
N GLN A 118 -17.18 -8.43 0.00
CA GLN A 118 -17.23 -9.89 0.02
C GLN A 118 -16.74 -10.51 -1.30
N PRO A 119 -17.21 -10.06 -2.50
CA PRO A 119 -16.63 -10.49 -3.77
C PRO A 119 -15.12 -10.29 -3.88
N TRP A 120 -14.59 -9.17 -3.40
CA TRP A 120 -13.15 -8.88 -3.37
C TRP A 120 -12.40 -9.94 -2.56
N ASN A 121 -12.85 -10.24 -1.34
CA ASN A 121 -12.27 -11.32 -0.54
C ASN A 121 -12.31 -12.67 -1.27
N ASP A 122 -13.46 -13.05 -1.79
CA ASP A 122 -13.66 -14.38 -2.35
C ASP A 122 -12.87 -14.57 -3.65
N ILE A 123 -12.81 -13.53 -4.49
CA ILE A 123 -12.01 -13.54 -5.71
C ILE A 123 -10.52 -13.54 -5.37
N ALA A 124 -10.06 -12.75 -4.41
CA ALA A 124 -8.65 -12.74 -4.01
C ALA A 124 -8.22 -14.13 -3.49
N VAL A 125 -9.06 -14.79 -2.70
CA VAL A 125 -8.83 -16.16 -2.22
C VAL A 125 -8.82 -17.16 -3.39
N ALA A 126 -9.80 -17.06 -4.30
CA ALA A 126 -9.88 -17.95 -5.46
C ALA A 126 -8.65 -17.82 -6.37
N LEU A 127 -8.25 -16.59 -6.70
CA LEU A 127 -7.04 -16.31 -7.48
C LEU A 127 -5.79 -16.84 -6.75
N LYS A 128 -5.65 -16.57 -5.46
CA LYS A 128 -4.47 -17.03 -4.70
C LYS A 128 -4.34 -18.54 -4.66
N THR A 129 -5.46 -19.28 -4.75
CA THR A 129 -5.46 -20.74 -4.73
C THR A 129 -5.49 -21.38 -6.12
N ASP A 130 -5.50 -20.57 -7.17
CA ASP A 130 -5.36 -21.00 -8.55
C ASP A 130 -3.86 -20.96 -8.92
N PRO A 131 -3.21 -22.10 -9.20
CA PRO A 131 -1.76 -22.13 -9.44
C PRO A 131 -1.31 -21.25 -10.62
N GLN A 132 -2.16 -21.10 -11.63
CA GLN A 132 -1.85 -20.25 -12.79
C GLN A 132 -1.93 -18.78 -12.39
N ALA A 133 -3.00 -18.37 -11.70
CA ALA A 133 -3.15 -17.00 -11.27
C ALA A 133 -2.09 -16.59 -10.23
N ASP A 134 -1.78 -17.45 -9.25
CA ASP A 134 -0.76 -17.17 -8.24
C ASP A 134 0.62 -16.94 -8.85
N SER A 135 1.00 -17.82 -9.79
CA SER A 135 2.27 -17.70 -10.52
C SER A 135 2.36 -16.43 -11.37
N VAL A 136 1.26 -16.05 -12.04
CA VAL A 136 1.25 -14.91 -12.98
C VAL A 136 1.08 -13.57 -12.28
N LEU A 137 0.18 -13.48 -11.31
CA LEU A 137 -0.17 -12.21 -10.65
C LEU A 137 0.74 -11.91 -9.45
N GLY A 138 1.34 -12.94 -8.84
CA GLY A 138 2.33 -12.81 -7.78
C GLY A 138 1.87 -11.94 -6.61
N TRP A 139 2.74 -11.02 -6.18
CA TRP A 139 2.52 -10.22 -4.97
C TRP A 139 1.26 -9.33 -5.01
N VAL A 140 0.81 -8.94 -6.19
CA VAL A 140 -0.31 -8.00 -6.38
C VAL A 140 -1.65 -8.71 -6.62
N ILE A 141 -1.71 -10.02 -6.41
CA ILE A 141 -2.89 -10.85 -6.66
C ILE A 141 -4.13 -10.41 -5.88
N GLU A 142 -3.95 -9.89 -4.67
CA GLU A 142 -5.04 -9.32 -3.88
C GLU A 142 -5.64 -8.07 -4.54
N MET A 143 -4.81 -7.21 -5.13
CA MET A 143 -5.24 -6.02 -5.87
C MET A 143 -6.05 -6.39 -7.11
N TRP A 144 -5.71 -7.52 -7.76
CA TRP A 144 -6.52 -8.08 -8.84
C TRP A 144 -7.88 -8.55 -8.34
N GLY A 145 -7.95 -9.14 -7.15
CA GLY A 145 -9.23 -9.47 -6.51
C GLY A 145 -10.15 -8.25 -6.39
N TYR A 146 -9.61 -7.13 -5.92
CA TYR A 146 -10.36 -5.86 -5.83
C TYR A 146 -10.85 -5.40 -7.21
N SER A 147 -9.94 -5.31 -8.18
CA SER A 147 -10.25 -4.76 -9.50
C SER A 147 -11.24 -5.61 -10.30
N VAL A 148 -11.21 -6.93 -10.11
CA VAL A 148 -12.22 -7.82 -10.71
C VAL A 148 -13.57 -7.67 -10.01
N ALA A 149 -13.60 -7.59 -8.67
CA ALA A 149 -14.84 -7.35 -7.92
C ALA A 149 -15.50 -6.03 -8.33
N ALA A 150 -14.72 -4.96 -8.44
CA ALA A 150 -15.19 -3.65 -8.89
C ALA A 150 -15.72 -3.70 -10.33
N ALA A 151 -14.98 -4.33 -11.24
CA ALA A 151 -15.42 -4.51 -12.63
C ALA A 151 -16.68 -5.39 -12.75
N SER A 152 -16.89 -6.32 -11.82
CA SER A 152 -18.03 -7.25 -11.84
C SER A 152 -19.39 -6.57 -11.67
N ILE A 153 -19.42 -5.42 -10.99
CA ILE A 153 -20.62 -4.61 -10.78
C ILE A 153 -20.62 -3.32 -11.62
N GLY A 154 -19.63 -3.14 -12.49
CA GLY A 154 -19.53 -1.99 -13.39
C GLY A 154 -18.93 -0.73 -12.77
N LEU A 155 -18.22 -0.81 -11.64
CA LEU A 155 -17.50 0.37 -11.12
C LEU A 155 -16.45 0.84 -12.13
N ARG A 156 -16.39 2.16 -12.32
CA ARG A 156 -15.39 2.82 -13.18
C ARG A 156 -14.68 3.90 -12.40
N HIS A 157 -13.47 3.58 -11.95
CA HIS A 157 -12.66 4.49 -11.16
C HIS A 157 -12.17 5.67 -11.99
N GLN A 158 -12.12 6.82 -11.35
CA GLN A 158 -11.41 8.00 -11.80
C GLN A 158 -9.94 7.84 -11.42
N GLU A 159 -9.08 7.94 -12.42
CA GLU A 159 -7.66 7.62 -12.33
C GLU A 159 -6.84 8.87 -12.06
N TYR A 160 -6.19 8.93 -10.89
CA TYR A 160 -5.37 10.07 -10.47
C TYR A 160 -3.92 9.63 -10.32
N ARG A 161 -3.07 9.98 -11.29
CA ARG A 161 -1.63 9.64 -11.27
C ARG A 161 -0.88 10.33 -10.13
N ASP A 162 -1.33 11.51 -9.74
CA ASP A 162 -0.71 12.25 -8.62
C ASP A 162 -1.38 11.90 -7.27
N PHE A 163 -2.28 10.90 -7.21
CA PHE A 163 -2.92 10.49 -5.96
C PHE A 163 -1.89 10.13 -4.89
N GLN A 164 -0.86 9.39 -5.30
CA GLN A 164 0.31 9.13 -4.49
C GLN A 164 1.60 9.25 -5.31
N VAL A 165 2.71 9.37 -4.59
CA VAL A 165 4.06 9.11 -5.10
C VAL A 165 4.68 7.96 -4.31
N GLU A 166 5.45 7.13 -5.00
CA GLU A 166 6.15 5.97 -4.45
C GLU A 166 7.67 6.19 -4.58
N PRO A 167 8.26 7.05 -3.74
CA PRO A 167 9.67 7.38 -3.87
C PRO A 167 10.56 6.33 -3.18
N GLY A 168 11.80 6.19 -3.66
CA GLY A 168 12.88 5.41 -3.08
C GLY A 168 14.23 6.00 -3.49
N ALA A 169 15.34 5.31 -3.18
CA ALA A 169 16.68 5.85 -3.49
C ALA A 169 16.88 6.18 -4.98
N LEU A 170 16.36 5.33 -5.86
CA LEU A 170 16.46 5.43 -7.33
C LEU A 170 15.39 6.31 -7.98
N SER A 171 14.59 7.05 -7.20
CA SER A 171 13.59 7.97 -7.74
C SER A 171 14.21 8.99 -8.69
N THR A 172 13.57 9.16 -9.86
CA THR A 172 14.03 10.11 -10.86
C THR A 172 13.72 11.55 -10.44
N LYS A 173 14.47 12.51 -11.00
CA LYS A 173 14.19 13.94 -10.81
C LYS A 173 12.77 14.32 -11.23
N SER A 174 12.27 13.72 -12.32
CA SER A 174 10.91 13.97 -12.81
C SER A 174 9.83 13.40 -11.89
N GLN A 175 10.05 12.21 -11.30
CA GLN A 175 9.12 11.65 -10.30
C GLN A 175 9.01 12.55 -9.07
N LEU A 176 10.11 13.21 -8.68
CA LEU A 176 10.12 14.10 -7.51
C LEU A 176 9.82 15.55 -7.86
N GLU A 177 9.51 15.88 -9.11
CA GLU A 177 9.18 17.26 -9.51
C GLU A 177 7.89 17.72 -8.82
N GLY A 178 7.91 18.92 -8.21
CA GLY A 178 6.77 19.45 -7.45
C GLY A 178 6.51 18.78 -6.09
N PHE A 179 7.23 17.71 -5.72
CA PHE A 179 7.15 17.12 -4.38
C PHE A 179 7.62 18.12 -3.29
N PRO A 180 6.94 18.23 -2.13
CA PRO A 180 5.80 17.39 -1.70
C PRO A 180 4.41 17.93 -2.10
N LEU A 181 4.33 19.09 -2.77
CA LEU A 181 3.06 19.78 -2.96
C LEU A 181 2.21 19.27 -4.12
N ARG A 182 2.79 18.50 -5.03
CA ARG A 182 2.10 17.90 -6.17
C ARG A 182 1.21 16.71 -5.80
N TYR A 183 1.58 15.98 -4.75
CA TYR A 183 0.99 14.69 -4.40
C TYR A 183 0.15 14.81 -3.12
N TRP A 184 -0.89 14.00 -3.01
CA TRP A 184 -1.66 13.92 -1.75
C TRP A 184 -1.10 12.89 -0.77
N ILE A 185 -0.45 11.84 -1.28
CA ILE A 185 0.05 10.73 -0.48
C ILE A 185 1.51 10.44 -0.83
N PHE A 186 2.35 10.24 0.18
CA PHE A 186 3.65 9.59 0.07
C PHE A 186 3.48 8.13 0.50
N HIS A 187 3.76 7.20 -0.40
CA HIS A 187 3.75 5.76 -0.13
C HIS A 187 5.19 5.27 0.04
N TYR A 188 5.62 5.00 1.28
CA TYR A 188 7.00 4.58 1.58
C TYR A 188 7.21 3.06 1.40
N THR A 189 6.88 2.57 0.20
CA THR A 189 6.98 1.15 -0.16
C THR A 189 8.40 0.74 -0.57
N TYR A 190 9.11 1.65 -1.25
CA TYR A 190 10.48 1.47 -1.70
C TYR A 190 11.47 1.98 -0.64
N GLN A 191 12.61 1.30 -0.59
CA GLN A 191 13.69 1.58 0.33
C GLN A 191 14.53 2.78 -0.12
N PHE A 192 15.14 3.44 0.85
CA PHE A 192 16.13 4.49 0.65
C PHE A 192 17.51 3.97 1.07
N GLU A 193 18.15 3.28 0.13
CA GLU A 193 19.49 2.69 0.27
C GLU A 193 20.52 3.58 -0.42
N TYR A 194 21.53 4.02 0.33
CA TYR A 194 22.59 4.89 -0.16
C TYR A 194 23.95 4.45 0.36
N MET A 195 25.00 4.68 -0.45
CA MET A 195 26.35 4.82 0.07
C MET A 195 26.47 6.14 0.86
N LEU A 196 27.46 6.28 1.74
CA LEU A 196 27.62 7.51 2.55
C LEU A 196 27.94 8.75 1.73
N ASP A 197 28.42 8.60 0.48
CA ASP A 197 28.57 9.70 -0.47
C ASP A 197 27.24 10.15 -1.12
N GLY A 198 26.13 9.46 -0.80
CA GLY A 198 24.80 9.72 -1.33
C GLY A 198 24.49 9.02 -2.67
N THR A 199 25.37 8.15 -3.15
CA THR A 199 25.10 7.31 -4.32
C THR A 199 23.98 6.31 -4.00
N PRO A 200 22.86 6.28 -4.76
CA PRO A 200 21.79 5.34 -4.52
C PRO A 200 22.23 3.91 -4.86
N CYS A 201 21.88 2.96 -4.00
CA CYS A 201 22.15 1.55 -4.23
C CYS A 201 21.21 0.96 -5.29
N GLN A 202 21.66 -0.09 -5.98
CA GLN A 202 20.83 -0.86 -6.90
C GLN A 202 19.75 -1.65 -6.14
N PRO A 203 18.66 -2.08 -6.82
CA PRO A 203 17.65 -2.90 -6.17
C PRO A 203 18.27 -4.14 -5.51
N TRP A 204 17.78 -4.50 -4.33
CA TRP A 204 18.26 -5.63 -3.52
C TRP A 204 19.65 -5.48 -2.90
N THR A 205 20.25 -4.29 -2.98
CA THR A 205 21.51 -3.97 -2.30
C THR A 205 21.24 -3.06 -1.10
N ILE A 206 21.62 -3.51 0.09
CA ILE A 206 21.61 -2.71 1.32
C ILE A 206 22.79 -1.74 1.27
N GLY A 207 22.53 -0.45 1.46
CA GLY A 207 23.54 0.59 1.48
C GLY A 207 24.25 0.73 2.84
N GLU A 208 25.23 1.63 2.89
CA GLU A 208 25.84 2.05 4.16
C GLU A 208 24.88 2.91 4.99
N PHE A 209 23.99 3.64 4.33
CA PHE A 209 22.77 4.21 4.89
C PHE A 209 21.58 3.42 4.35
N SER A 210 20.71 2.96 5.26
CA SER A 210 19.48 2.27 4.93
C SER A 210 18.30 2.85 5.69
N LEU A 211 17.26 3.20 4.96
CA LEU A 211 15.93 3.49 5.49
C LEU A 211 14.91 2.61 4.75
N ASP A 212 14.62 1.46 5.36
CA ASP A 212 13.56 0.54 4.94
C ASP A 212 12.66 0.23 6.15
N LYS A 213 11.34 0.39 5.99
CA LYS A 213 10.35 0.05 7.03
C LYS A 213 10.45 -1.40 7.50
N ARG A 214 10.97 -2.30 6.65
CA ARG A 214 11.11 -3.74 6.94
C ARG A 214 12.09 -4.00 8.08
N HIS A 215 13.00 -3.08 8.37
CA HIS A 215 13.90 -3.15 9.53
C HIS A 215 13.17 -3.04 10.86
N PHE A 216 11.95 -2.51 10.85
CA PHE A 216 11.14 -2.22 12.03
C PHE A 216 9.86 -3.08 12.07
N SER A 217 9.91 -4.28 11.50
CA SER A 217 8.74 -5.16 11.39
C SER A 217 8.20 -5.63 12.74
N ASP A 218 9.09 -5.81 13.72
CA ASP A 218 8.82 -6.32 15.07
C ASP A 218 9.38 -5.43 16.19
N VAL A 219 10.05 -4.32 15.82
CA VAL A 219 10.66 -3.38 16.74
C VAL A 219 10.34 -1.94 16.37
N TYR A 220 10.24 -1.07 17.36
CA TYR A 220 10.07 0.36 17.11
C TYR A 220 11.37 0.98 16.56
N PRO A 221 11.30 1.90 15.58
CA PRO A 221 12.48 2.63 15.14
C PRO A 221 13.10 3.45 16.27
N PRO A 222 14.43 3.54 16.34
CA PRO A 222 15.10 4.36 17.33
C PRO A 222 14.92 5.85 17.01
N TYR A 223 14.73 6.66 18.05
CA TYR A 223 14.57 8.11 17.91
C TYR A 223 15.77 8.90 18.46
N PRO A 224 16.33 9.88 17.71
CA PRO A 224 16.03 10.18 16.32
C PRO A 224 16.67 9.17 15.36
N LEU A 225 16.08 8.97 14.19
CA LEU A 225 16.74 8.34 13.07
C LEU A 225 17.85 9.26 12.53
N PRO A 226 19.02 8.72 12.12
CA PRO A 226 20.14 9.50 11.59
C PRO A 226 19.78 10.13 10.24
N GLN A 227 20.27 11.34 9.96
CA GLN A 227 19.96 12.00 8.69
C GLN A 227 20.53 11.21 7.49
N PRO A 228 19.83 11.23 6.32
CA PRO A 228 20.37 10.68 5.08
C PRO A 228 21.70 11.37 4.68
N PRO A 229 22.56 10.70 3.89
CA PRO A 229 23.76 11.33 3.33
C PRO A 229 23.39 12.52 2.43
N GLU A 230 24.29 13.50 2.30
CA GLU A 230 24.03 14.77 1.59
C GLU A 230 23.54 14.58 0.15
N GLY A 231 24.05 13.56 -0.56
CA GLY A 231 23.63 13.24 -1.93
C GLY A 231 22.29 12.50 -2.06
N ALA A 232 21.63 12.15 -0.94
CA ALA A 232 20.32 11.51 -0.98
C ALA A 232 19.25 12.43 -1.59
N ASN A 233 18.21 11.83 -2.15
CA ASN A 233 17.14 12.63 -2.74
C ASN A 233 16.23 13.26 -1.67
N LYS A 234 15.52 14.33 -2.05
CA LYS A 234 14.66 15.08 -1.13
C LYS A 234 13.55 14.26 -0.47
N ALA A 235 13.12 13.14 -1.07
CA ALA A 235 12.10 12.28 -0.48
C ALA A 235 12.65 11.49 0.72
N ALA A 236 13.93 11.10 0.70
CA ALA A 236 14.60 10.46 1.83
C ALA A 236 14.59 11.39 3.06
N PHE A 237 15.04 12.64 2.87
CA PHE A 237 15.04 13.66 3.92
C PHE A 237 13.62 13.94 4.43
N TYR A 238 12.63 14.03 3.53
CA TYR A 238 11.25 14.28 3.91
C TYR A 238 10.68 13.15 4.79
N LEU A 239 10.82 11.90 4.36
CA LEU A 239 10.32 10.73 5.10
C LEU A 239 10.95 10.65 6.49
N LEU A 240 12.28 10.76 6.55
CA LEU A 240 13.02 10.64 7.80
C LEU A 240 12.67 11.74 8.79
N ASN A 241 12.60 12.98 8.32
CA ASN A 241 12.20 14.11 9.17
C ASN A 241 10.75 13.98 9.62
N THR A 242 9.86 13.43 8.78
CA THR A 242 8.46 13.17 9.16
C THR A 242 8.38 12.13 10.28
N PHE A 243 9.15 11.03 10.18
CA PHE A 243 9.23 10.02 11.25
C PHE A 243 9.80 10.61 12.54
N ASN A 244 10.90 11.37 12.46
CA ASN A 244 11.50 12.03 13.62
C ASN A 244 10.54 13.02 14.29
N ASN A 245 9.80 13.82 13.50
CA ASN A 245 8.80 14.74 14.02
C ASN A 245 7.65 13.99 14.72
N ALA A 246 7.17 12.87 14.14
CA ALA A 246 6.13 12.06 14.75
C ALA A 246 6.60 11.42 16.06
N MET A 247 7.80 10.82 16.08
CA MET A 247 8.39 10.23 17.29
C MET A 247 8.62 11.29 18.38
N ALA A 248 9.11 12.48 18.00
CA ALA A 248 9.27 13.61 18.92
C ALA A 248 7.94 14.04 19.53
N ALA A 249 6.87 14.12 18.73
CA ALA A 249 5.53 14.50 19.19
C ALA A 249 4.91 13.45 20.13
N ILE A 250 5.22 12.16 19.94
CA ILE A 250 4.82 11.09 20.86
C ILE A 250 5.60 11.18 22.20
N GLY A 251 6.83 11.68 22.16
CA GLY A 251 7.64 12.03 23.32
C GLY A 251 8.06 10.80 24.13
N ASP A 252 7.83 10.84 25.45
CA ASP A 252 8.26 9.77 26.37
C ASP A 252 7.47 8.46 26.21
N LYS A 253 6.37 8.49 25.44
CA LYS A 253 5.64 7.27 25.07
C LYS A 253 6.30 6.51 23.93
N TRP A 254 7.31 7.08 23.27
CA TRP A 254 8.06 6.38 22.24
C TRP A 254 9.13 5.47 22.87
N PRO A 255 9.08 4.15 22.64
CA PRO A 255 9.76 3.18 23.51
C PRO A 255 11.27 3.04 23.27
N ARG A 256 11.84 3.61 22.19
CA ARG A 256 13.25 3.40 21.81
C ARG A 256 13.94 4.70 21.40
N ARG A 257 15.04 5.08 22.08
CA ARG A 257 15.79 6.34 21.84
C ARG A 257 17.27 6.11 21.62
N GLN A 258 17.82 6.67 20.54
CA GLN A 258 19.27 6.64 20.28
C GLN A 258 20.04 7.15 21.49
N PRO A 259 21.24 6.60 21.76
CA PRO A 259 22.14 7.19 22.72
C PRO A 259 22.45 8.65 22.36
N PRO A 260 22.68 9.53 23.34
CA PRO A 260 23.09 10.91 23.08
C PRO A 260 24.36 10.96 22.22
N MET A 261 24.46 11.97 21.34
CA MET A 261 25.70 12.21 20.59
C MET A 261 26.88 12.35 21.56
N GLY A 262 27.97 11.62 21.29
CA GLY A 262 29.16 11.59 22.14
C GLY A 262 29.10 10.62 23.32
N SER A 263 28.00 9.88 23.50
CA SER A 263 27.98 8.77 24.45
C SER A 263 28.91 7.62 24.01
N SER A 264 29.41 6.85 24.98
CA SER A 264 30.17 5.62 24.73
C SER A 264 29.30 4.46 24.25
N ASP A 265 27.98 4.59 24.35
CA ASP A 265 27.05 3.54 23.98
C ASP A 265 26.97 3.44 22.46
N ALA A 266 26.96 2.20 21.96
CA ALA A 266 26.88 1.97 20.53
C ALA A 266 25.55 2.53 19.98
N PRO A 267 25.55 3.23 18.83
CA PRO A 267 24.33 3.68 18.20
C PRO A 267 23.43 2.48 17.92
N MET A 268 22.14 2.63 18.19
CA MET A 268 21.18 1.61 17.81
C MET A 268 21.08 1.64 16.30
N GLN A 269 21.60 0.61 15.65
CA GLN A 269 21.50 0.49 14.19
C GLN A 269 20.02 0.52 13.78
N SER A 270 19.74 1.30 12.74
CA SER A 270 18.53 1.21 11.92
C SER A 270 18.72 0.18 10.82
#